data_AF-A0A0J7XGT7-F1
#
_entry.id   AF-A0A0J7XGT7-F1
#
_cell.length_a   1.000
_cell.length_b   1.000
_cell.length_c   1.000
_cell.angle_alpha   90.00
_cell.angle_beta   90.00
_cell.angle_gamma   90.00
#
_symmetry.space_group_name_H-M   'P 1'
#
loop_
_entity.id
_entity.type
_entity.pdbx_description
1 polymer ?
#
loop_
_entity_poly.entity_id
_entity_poly.type
_entity_poly.pdbx_seq_one_letter_code
_entity_poly.pdbx_strand_id
1 'polypeptide(L)' 'MTVAQVARDNGVGLGLLHYWRRQARAAGAVEELRFVPVTLAQEKQLEPGGLELVVRDVTVRIMGAVEMDHLRAVLAAIRE' A
#
# COMPACT_ATOMS: atom_id res chain seq x y z
N MET A 1 -7.27 -21.26 -21.10
CA MET A 1 -6.98 -19.83 -20.91
C MET A 1 -5.70 -19.49 -21.66
N THR A 2 -5.71 -18.49 -22.56
CA THR A 2 -4.51 -18.11 -23.33
C THR A 2 -3.78 -16.94 -22.65
N VAL A 3 -2.47 -16.78 -22.92
CA VAL A 3 -1.68 -15.65 -22.38
C VAL A 3 -2.26 -14.30 -22.83
N ALA A 4 -2.80 -14.23 -24.06
CA ALA A 4 -3.46 -13.04 -24.57
C ALA A 4 -4.76 -12.69 -23.82
N GLN A 5 -5.51 -13.71 -23.39
CA GLN A 5 -6.71 -13.51 -22.57
C GLN A 5 -6.33 -13.02 -21.17
N VAL A 6 -5.34 -13.63 -20.52
CA VAL A 6 -4.80 -13.18 -19.22
C VAL A 6 -4.34 -11.72 -19.29
N ALA A 7 -3.64 -11.35 -20.35
CA ALA A 7 -3.17 -9.99 -20.57
C ALA A 7 -4.34 -8.98 -20.61
N ARG A 8 -5.40 -9.32 -21.35
CA ARG A 8 -6.59 -8.48 -21.50
C ARG A 8 -7.35 -8.35 -20.18
N ASP A 9 -7.57 -9.46 -19.50
CA ASP A 9 -8.35 -9.51 -18.25
C ASP A 9 -7.68 -8.73 -17.11
N ASN A 10 -6.35 -8.55 -17.16
CA ASN A 10 -5.57 -7.88 -16.12
C ASN A 10 -4.98 -6.53 -16.58
N GLY A 11 -5.29 -6.05 -17.79
CA GLY A 11 -4.79 -4.77 -18.30
C GLY A 11 -3.27 -4.69 -18.48
N VAL A 12 -2.59 -5.82 -18.67
CA VAL A 12 -1.13 -5.90 -18.80
C VAL A 12 -0.71 -6.18 -20.24
N GLY A 13 0.47 -5.68 -20.64
CA GLY A 13 1.01 -5.91 -21.98
C GLY A 13 1.41 -7.36 -22.22
N LEU A 14 1.11 -7.92 -23.40
CA LEU A 14 1.48 -9.30 -23.76
C LEU A 14 3.00 -9.53 -23.70
N GLY A 15 3.79 -8.55 -24.13
CA GLY A 15 5.26 -8.60 -24.06
C GLY A 15 5.80 -8.71 -22.64
N LEU A 16 5.11 -8.10 -21.65
CA LEU A 16 5.48 -8.14 -20.24
C LEU A 16 5.32 -9.55 -19.66
N LEU A 17 4.20 -10.21 -19.95
CA LEU A 17 3.97 -11.60 -19.52
C LEU A 17 4.99 -12.56 -20.13
N HIS A 18 5.37 -12.36 -21.39
CA HIS A 18 6.43 -13.15 -22.01
C HIS A 18 7.80 -12.91 -21.38
N TYR A 19 8.12 -11.65 -21.06
CA TYR A 19 9.35 -11.28 -20.38
C TYR A 19 9.43 -11.92 -18.99
N TRP A 20 8.38 -11.79 -18.16
CA TRP A 20 8.30 -12.43 -16.84
C TRP A 20 8.43 -13.94 -16.92
N ARG A 21 7.78 -14.58 -17.90
CA ARG A 21 7.89 -16.03 -18.08
C ARG A 21 9.32 -16.47 -18.43
N ARG A 22 10.08 -15.67 -19.19
CA ARG A 22 11.50 -15.93 -19.45
C ARG A 22 12.33 -15.75 -18.18
N GLN A 23 12.10 -14.68 -17.44
CA GLN A 23 12.82 -14.36 -16.22
C GLN A 23 12.59 -15.40 -15.11
N ALA A 24 11.34 -15.84 -14.91
CA ALA A 24 11.01 -16.88 -13.93
C ALA A 24 11.72 -18.21 -14.23
N ARG A 25 11.79 -18.61 -15.52
CA ARG A 25 12.55 -19.80 -15.93
C ARG A 25 14.05 -19.64 -15.70
N ALA A 26 14.61 -18.48 -16.02
CA ALA A 26 16.02 -18.20 -15.81
C ALA A 26 16.40 -18.19 -14.33
N ALA A 27 15.49 -17.77 -13.45
CA ALA A 27 15.69 -17.76 -12.00
C ALA A 27 15.58 -19.14 -11.33
N GLY A 28 15.35 -20.23 -12.09
CA GLY A 28 15.13 -21.55 -11.52
C GLY A 28 13.84 -21.66 -10.69
N ALA A 29 12.97 -20.64 -10.76
CA ALA A 29 11.66 -20.63 -10.11
C ALA A 29 10.71 -21.53 -10.89
N VAL A 30 10.94 -22.84 -10.76
CA VAL A 30 9.98 -23.90 -11.08
C VAL A 30 9.34 -24.41 -9.79
N GLU A 31 9.34 -23.61 -8.72
CA GLU A 31 8.33 -23.77 -7.69
C GLU A 31 6.99 -23.31 -8.28
N GLU A 32 5.94 -24.07 -7.98
CA GLU A 32 4.58 -23.79 -8.40
C GLU A 32 4.21 -22.36 -7.99
N LEU A 33 4.18 -21.43 -8.96
CA LEU A 33 3.90 -20.02 -8.73
C LEU A 33 2.50 -19.91 -8.10
N ARG A 34 2.46 -19.75 -6.79
CA ARG A 34 1.23 -19.48 -6.06
C ARG A 34 0.83 -18.05 -6.37
N PHE A 35 -0.11 -17.90 -7.31
CA PHE A 35 -0.77 -16.64 -7.57
C PHE A 35 -1.69 -16.30 -6.39
N VAL A 36 -1.10 -15.79 -5.31
CA VAL A 36 -1.86 -15.17 -4.23
C VAL A 36 -2.30 -13.81 -4.73
N PRO A 37 -3.60 -13.50 -4.78
CA PRO A 37 -4.06 -12.17 -5.13
C PRO A 37 -3.41 -11.15 -4.20
N VAL A 38 -2.49 -10.35 -4.73
CA VAL A 38 -1.98 -9.19 -4.03
C VAL A 38 -3.00 -8.10 -4.28
N THR A 39 -3.90 -7.89 -3.32
CA THR A 39 -4.65 -6.64 -3.26
C THR A 39 -3.60 -5.57 -3.07
N LEU A 40 -3.35 -4.77 -4.12
CA LEU A 40 -2.65 -3.51 -3.96
C LEU A 40 -3.39 -2.80 -2.83
N ALA A 41 -2.70 -2.46 -1.74
CA ALA A 41 -3.29 -1.60 -0.74
C ALA A 41 -3.87 -0.44 -1.54
N GLN A 42 -5.20 -0.26 -1.51
CA GLN A 42 -5.79 0.96 -2.04
C GLN A 42 -4.90 2.05 -1.47
N GLU A 43 -4.33 2.89 -2.34
CA GLU A 43 -3.71 4.13 -1.88
C GLU A 43 -4.76 4.72 -0.98
N LYS A 44 -4.54 4.60 0.33
CA LYS A 44 -5.51 5.04 1.32
C LYS A 44 -5.42 6.53 1.13
N GLN A 45 -6.33 7.04 0.32
CA GLN A 45 -6.48 8.44 0.02
C GLN A 45 -6.38 9.08 1.39
N LEU A 46 -5.26 9.78 1.60
CA LEU A 46 -4.94 10.39 2.86
C LEU A 46 -6.04 11.44 2.99
N GLU A 47 -7.13 11.07 3.67
CA GLU A 47 -8.28 11.94 3.87
C GLU A 47 -7.70 13.28 4.34
N PRO A 48 -7.94 14.38 3.61
CA PRO A 48 -7.34 15.67 3.91
C PRO A 48 -7.89 16.12 5.26
N GLY A 49 -7.15 15.80 6.33
CA GLY A 49 -7.64 15.91 7.71
C GLY A 49 -6.81 15.14 8.73
N GLY A 50 -5.89 14.28 8.30
CA GLY A 50 -4.95 13.64 9.23
C GLY A 50 -3.86 14.60 9.72
N LEU A 51 -3.85 14.95 11.01
CA LEU A 51 -2.75 15.69 11.65
C LEU A 51 -1.72 14.68 12.19
N GLU A 52 -0.46 14.85 11.80
CA GLU A 52 0.66 14.08 12.33
C GLU A 52 1.50 14.97 13.27
N LEU A 53 1.72 14.48 14.49
CA LEU A 53 2.47 15.17 15.53
C LEU A 53 3.66 14.31 15.91
N VAL A 54 4.85 14.90 15.88
CA VAL A 54 6.07 14.26 16.38
C VAL A 54 6.38 14.86 17.75
N VAL A 55 6.24 14.05 18.80
CA VAL A 55 6.59 14.44 20.17
C VAL A 55 7.74 13.57 20.64
N ARG A 56 8.94 14.15 20.72
CA ARG A 56 10.21 13.42 20.98
C ARG A 56 10.40 12.27 19.98
N ASP A 57 10.35 11.03 20.44
CA ASP A 57 10.48 9.78 19.68
C ASP A 57 9.13 9.10 19.39
N VAL A 58 8.01 9.72 19.77
CA VAL A 58 6.65 9.20 19.57
C VAL A 58 5.96 9.95 18.43
N THR A 59 5.54 9.19 17.41
CA THR A 59 4.67 9.70 16.35
C THR A 59 3.20 9.46 16.71
N VAL A 60 2.45 10.54 16.90
CA VAL A 60 1.01 10.50 17.12
C VAL A 60 0.30 10.88 15.83
N ARG A 61 -0.54 9.98 15.33
CA ARG A 61 -1.33 10.19 14.11
C ARG A 61 -2.80 10.31 14.45
N ILE A 62 -3.38 11.48 14.20
CA ILE A 62 -4.80 11.70 14.45
C ILE A 62 -5.55 11.54 13.13
N MET A 63 -6.46 10.58 13.08
CA MET A 63 -7.23 10.25 11.89
C MET A 63 -8.64 10.84 12.04
N GLY A 64 -8.93 11.94 11.33
CA GLY A 64 -10.24 12.57 11.30
C GLY A 64 -10.26 14.01 11.81
N ALA A 65 -11.44 14.62 11.83
CA ALA A 65 -11.62 15.99 12.33
C ALA A 65 -11.33 16.06 13.84
N VAL A 66 -10.49 17.02 14.22
CA VAL A 66 -10.10 17.24 15.62
C VAL A 66 -10.51 18.65 16.01
N GLU A 67 -11.30 18.75 17.07
CA GLU A 67 -11.59 20.04 17.70
C GLU A 67 -10.33 20.59 18.37
N MET A 68 -10.04 21.86 18.09
CA MET A 68 -8.79 22.51 18.53
C MET A 68 -8.63 22.49 20.06
N ASP A 69 -9.72 22.63 20.81
CA ASP A 69 -9.68 22.65 22.28
C ASP A 69 -9.31 21.29 22.87
N HIS A 70 -9.80 20.19 22.28
CA HIS A 70 -9.40 18.84 22.67
C HIS A 70 -7.93 18.57 22.36
N LEU A 71 -7.44 19.03 21.19
CA LEU A 71 -6.03 18.90 20.85
C LEU A 71 -5.12 19.66 21.83
N ARG A 72 -5.51 20.88 22.21
CA ARG A 72 -4.77 21.68 23.20
C ARG A 72 -4.71 20.99 24.56
N ALA A 73 -5.80 20.39 25.01
CA ALA A 73 -5.84 19.65 26.28
C ALA A 73 -4.89 18.45 26.28
N VAL A 74 -4.90 17.64 25.21
CA VAL A 74 -4.00 16.48 25.07
C VAL A 74 -2.54 16.91 25.00
N LEU A 75 -2.20 17.93 24.19
CA LEU A 75 -0.83 18.44 24.10
C LEU A 75 -0.35 19.05 25.43
N ALA A 76 -1.23 19.68 26.20
CA ALA A 76 -0.91 20.18 27.54
C ALA A 76 -0.58 19.04 28.51
N ALA A 77 -1.35 17.95 28.48
CA ALA A 77 -1.14 16.78 29.33
C ALA A 77 0.16 16.01 29.00
N ILE A 78 0.57 15.98 27.73
CA ILE A 78 1.82 15.30 27.30
C ILE A 78 3.08 16.14 27.61
N ARG A 79 2.93 17.43 27.89
CA ARG A 79 4.06 18.33 28.15
C ARG A 79 4.66 18.18 29.57
N GLU A 80 3.94 17.54 30.50
CA GLU A 80 4.46 17.18 31.84
C GLU A 80 5.32 15.92 31.78
#